data_AF-A0A7W1Z802-F1
#
_entry.id   AF-A0A7W1Z802-F1
#
_cell.length_a   1.000
_cell.length_b   1.000
_cell.length_c   1.000
_cell.angle_alpha   90.00
_cell.angle_beta   90.00
_cell.angle_gamma   90.00
#
_symmetry.space_group_name_H-M   'P 1'
#
loop_
_entity.id
_entity.type
_entity.pdbx_description
1 polymer ?
#
loop_
_entity_poly.entity_id
_entity_poly.type
_entity_poly.pdbx_seq_one_letter_code
_entity_poly.pdbx_strand_id
1 'polypeptide(L)'
;ISLDKKGAYTMTDVIDGVTYTSSGSWNFTSGVGDLKNKSQITLYEQSNSSPGSSNTYTGKYVDIAFDIDELRNKKMVWHSKITSTNSGTTISQEDKYVWEAK
;
A
#
# COMPACT_ATOMS: atom_id res chain seq x y z
N ILE A 1 -2.07 4.67 -7.37
CA ILE A 1 -0.81 4.01 -6.93
C ILE A 1 0.01 3.54 -8.13
N SER A 2 1.33 3.64 -8.06
CA SER A 2 2.30 3.18 -9.06
C SER A 2 3.34 2.28 -8.40
N LEU A 3 3.68 1.17 -9.04
CA LEU A 3 4.72 0.24 -8.63
C LEU A 3 5.74 0.07 -9.76
N ASP A 4 7.03 0.10 -9.44
CA ASP A 4 8.08 -0.24 -10.38
C ASP A 4 8.63 -1.67 -10.17
N LYS A 5 9.31 -2.21 -11.19
CA LYS A 5 9.93 -3.55 -11.13
C LYS A 5 11.12 -3.65 -10.18
N LYS A 6 11.65 -2.52 -9.69
CA LYS A 6 12.76 -2.45 -8.75
C LYS A 6 12.30 -2.48 -7.29
N GLY A 7 11.00 -2.58 -7.07
CA GLY A 7 10.43 -2.65 -5.72
C GLY A 7 10.17 -1.28 -5.12
N ALA A 8 10.07 -0.21 -5.91
CA ALA A 8 9.65 1.11 -5.42
C ALA A 8 8.17 1.38 -5.73
N TYR A 9 7.50 2.10 -4.83
CA TYR A 9 6.12 2.55 -5.02
C TYR A 9 5.97 4.05 -4.83
N THR A 10 4.91 4.59 -5.43
CA THR A 10 4.39 5.92 -5.13
C THR A 10 2.87 5.85 -5.11
N MET A 11 2.25 6.38 -4.07
CA MET A 11 0.80 6.47 -3.92
C MET A 11 0.42 7.94 -3.71
N THR A 12 -0.69 8.33 -4.31
CA THR A 12 -1.23 9.68 -4.18
C THR A 12 -2.72 9.53 -3.89
N ASP A 13 -3.14 10.06 -2.75
CA ASP A 13 -4.53 10.09 -2.32
C ASP A 13 -4.97 11.55 -2.15
N VAL A 14 -6.26 11.80 -2.39
CA VAL A 14 -6.86 13.12 -2.16
C VAL A 14 -7.97 12.95 -1.14
N ILE A 15 -7.77 13.54 0.05
CA ILE A 15 -8.72 13.49 1.16
C ILE A 15 -9.12 14.93 1.45
N ASP A 16 -10.42 15.23 1.38
CA ASP A 16 -10.97 16.58 1.61
C ASP A 16 -10.31 17.69 0.77
N GLY A 17 -9.90 17.36 -0.46
CA GLY A 17 -9.22 18.28 -1.38
C GLY A 17 -7.73 18.48 -1.10
N VAL A 18 -7.17 17.78 -0.11
CA VAL A 18 -5.75 17.79 0.23
C VAL A 18 -5.07 16.58 -0.40
N THR A 19 -4.00 16.83 -1.14
CA THR A 19 -3.20 15.76 -1.77
C THR A 19 -2.16 15.23 -0.80
N TYR A 20 -2.23 13.94 -0.52
CA TYR A 20 -1.23 13.19 0.24
C TYR A 20 -0.43 12.35 -0.73
N THR A 21 0.89 12.38 -0.64
CA THR A 21 1.77 11.51 -1.43
C THR A 21 2.60 10.67 -0.49
N SER A 22 2.62 9.36 -0.71
CA SER A 22 3.54 8.44 -0.02
C SER A 22 4.43 7.72 -1.00
N SER A 23 5.65 7.41 -0.56
CA SER A 23 6.60 6.64 -1.36
C SER A 23 7.49 5.78 -0.48
N GLY A 24 8.01 4.72 -1.09
CA GLY A 24 8.87 3.78 -0.41
C GLY A 24 9.10 2.54 -1.24
N SER A 25 9.24 1.40 -0.57
CA SER A 25 9.47 0.11 -1.23
C SER A 25 8.29 -0.84 -1.06
N TRP A 26 8.16 -1.83 -1.94
CA TRP A 26 7.13 -2.85 -1.88
C TRP A 26 7.70 -4.25 -2.08
N ASN A 27 7.06 -5.24 -1.47
CA ASN A 27 7.40 -6.65 -1.70
C ASN A 27 6.18 -7.56 -1.45
N PHE A 28 6.15 -8.74 -2.05
CA PHE A 28 5.22 -9.78 -1.62
C PHE A 28 5.67 -10.34 -0.27
N THR A 29 4.73 -10.63 0.64
CA THR A 29 5.04 -11.11 2.00
C THR A 29 5.81 -12.43 2.02
N SER A 30 5.67 -13.26 0.99
CA SER A 30 6.40 -14.53 0.81
C SER A 30 7.68 -14.40 -0.04
N GLY A 31 8.14 -13.17 -0.33
CA GLY A 31 9.30 -12.91 -1.18
C GLY A 31 9.03 -13.08 -2.68
N VAL A 32 10.01 -12.70 -3.50
CA VAL A 32 9.97 -12.85 -4.97
C VAL A 32 10.71 -14.14 -5.34
N GLY A 33 9.98 -15.16 -5.83
CA GLY A 33 10.60 -16.44 -6.20
C GLY A 33 9.62 -17.61 -6.22
N ASP A 34 10.15 -18.83 -6.11
CA ASP A 34 9.43 -20.11 -6.32
C ASP A 34 8.44 -20.49 -5.21
N LEU A 35 8.42 -19.77 -4.09
CA LEU A 35 7.42 -19.89 -3.02
C LEU A 35 6.21 -18.98 -3.34
N LYS A 36 5.49 -19.31 -4.41
CA LYS A 36 4.52 -18.46 -5.14
C LYS A 36 3.13 -18.30 -4.50
N ASN A 37 2.99 -18.28 -3.18
CA ASN A 37 1.73 -17.82 -2.60
C ASN A 37 1.77 -16.30 -2.45
N LYS A 38 1.64 -15.60 -3.58
CA LYS A 38 1.48 -14.14 -3.65
C LYS A 38 0.07 -13.74 -3.22
N SER A 39 -0.30 -14.10 -2.00
CA SER A 39 -1.59 -13.77 -1.41
C SER A 39 -1.58 -12.35 -0.84
N GLN A 40 -0.41 -11.78 -0.57
CA GLN A 40 -0.28 -10.47 0.05
C GLN A 40 0.90 -9.66 -0.51
N ILE A 41 0.72 -8.35 -0.54
CA ILE A 41 1.76 -7.36 -0.78
C ILE A 41 1.94 -6.51 0.46
N THR A 42 3.17 -6.09 0.74
CA THR A 42 3.49 -5.12 1.78
C THR A 42 4.10 -3.90 1.15
N LEU A 43 3.59 -2.73 1.53
CA LEU A 43 4.22 -1.44 1.28
C LEU A 43 4.99 -1.02 2.53
N TYR A 44 6.25 -0.64 2.32
CA TYR A 44 7.15 -0.12 3.33
C TYR A 44 7.33 1.38 3.09
N GLU A 45 6.59 2.21 3.83
CA GLU A 45 6.65 3.66 3.67
C GLU A 45 8.01 4.21 4.13
N GLN A 46 8.61 5.03 3.28
CA GLN A 46 9.88 5.72 3.57
C GLN A 46 9.69 7.24 3.62
N SER A 47 8.66 7.75 2.94
CA SER A 47 8.26 9.14 3.08
C SER A 47 6.78 9.33 2.82
N ASN A 48 6.22 10.32 3.50
CA ASN A 48 4.93 10.89 3.15
C ASN A 48 5.00 12.42 3.14
N SER A 49 4.14 13.03 2.35
CA SER A 49 4.04 14.47 2.23
C SER A 49 2.60 14.92 2.00
N SER A 50 2.33 16.13 2.47
CA SER A 50 1.09 16.89 2.27
C SER A 50 1.46 18.37 2.12
N PRO A 51 0.54 19.25 1.69
CA PRO A 51 0.84 20.69 1.59
C PRO A 51 1.35 21.26 2.91
N GLY A 52 2.62 21.69 2.92
CA GLY A 52 3.26 22.28 4.10
C GLY A 52 3.86 21.30 5.11
N SER A 53 3.84 19.98 4.85
CA SER A 53 4.42 18.97 5.75
C SER A 53 5.02 17.78 5.01
N SER A 54 6.15 17.28 5.49
CA SER A 54 6.77 16.06 4.98
C SER A 54 7.44 15.28 6.11
N ASN A 55 7.24 13.97 6.13
CA ASN A 55 7.93 13.06 7.02
C ASN A 55 8.80 12.10 6.20
N THR A 56 9.96 11.75 6.76
CA THR A 56 10.84 10.72 6.25
C THR A 56 11.10 9.70 7.35
N TYR A 57 11.03 8.42 7.01
CA TYR A 57 11.20 7.32 7.93
C TYR A 57 12.47 6.55 7.58
N THR A 58 13.25 6.18 8.59
CA THR A 58 14.44 5.33 8.42
C THR A 58 14.14 3.93 8.93
N GLY A 59 14.19 2.92 8.06
CA GLY A 59 13.86 1.52 8.40
C GLY A 59 12.52 1.07 7.83
N LYS A 60 11.98 -0.05 8.33
CA LYS A 60 10.66 -0.60 7.94
C LYS A 60 9.61 -0.18 8.98
N TYR A 61 9.25 1.11 8.99
CA TYR A 61 8.47 1.70 10.09
C TYR A 61 6.96 1.71 9.88
N VAL A 62 6.48 1.55 8.65
CA VAL A 62 5.04 1.46 8.35
C VAL A 62 4.84 0.35 7.32
N ASP A 63 4.37 -0.79 7.81
CA ASP A 63 4.02 -1.94 6.99
C ASP A 63 2.52 -1.91 6.77
N ILE A 64 2.08 -1.57 5.57
CA ILE A 64 0.69 -1.77 5.17
C ILE A 64 0.64 -3.03 4.30
N ALA A 65 0.03 -4.08 4.85
CA ALA A 65 -0.21 -5.32 4.12
C ALA A 65 -1.59 -5.27 3.45
N PHE A 66 -1.64 -5.68 2.19
CA PHE A 66 -2.86 -5.83 1.43
C PHE A 66 -2.97 -7.27 0.95
N ASP A 67 -4.16 -7.83 1.03
CA ASP A 67 -4.48 -9.11 0.40
C ASP A 67 -4.68 -8.90 -1.10
N ILE A 68 -4.29 -9.89 -1.89
CA ILE A 68 -4.37 -9.86 -3.35
C ILE A 68 -5.58 -10.66 -3.79
N ASP A 69 -6.59 -9.96 -4.29
CA ASP A 69 -7.77 -10.56 -4.92
C ASP A 69 -7.47 -11.12 -6.30
N GLU A 70 -6.57 -10.45 -7.04
CA GLU A 70 -6.28 -10.77 -8.43
C GLU A 70 -4.85 -10.44 -8.78
N LEU A 71 -4.14 -11.40 -9.38
CA LEU A 71 -2.83 -11.19 -9.96
C LEU A 71 -2.76 -11.86 -11.33
N ARG A 72 -2.79 -11.05 -12.39
CA ARG A 72 -2.71 -11.53 -13.78
C ARG A 72 -1.85 -10.61 -14.64
N ASN A 73 -1.70 -10.95 -15.92
CA ASN A 73 -0.83 -10.21 -16.82
C ASN A 73 -1.15 -8.70 -16.81
N LYS A 74 -0.17 -7.89 -16.41
CA LYS A 74 -0.25 -6.43 -16.27
C LYS A 74 -1.33 -5.89 -15.32
N LYS A 75 -1.97 -6.71 -14.49
CA LYS A 75 -3.01 -6.24 -13.57
C LYS A 75 -2.88 -6.87 -12.19
N MET A 76 -3.05 -6.04 -11.17
CA MET A 76 -3.16 -6.46 -9.79
C MET A 76 -4.33 -5.75 -9.11
N VAL A 77 -5.12 -6.53 -8.39
CA VAL A 77 -6.20 -6.05 -7.54
C VAL A 77 -5.94 -6.53 -6.13
N TRP A 78 -6.03 -5.61 -5.20
CA TRP A 78 -5.69 -5.80 -3.80
C TRP A 78 -6.71 -5.08 -2.94
N HIS A 79 -6.88 -5.56 -1.72
CA HIS A 79 -7.78 -4.96 -0.75
C HIS A 79 -7.09 -4.80 0.59
N SER A 80 -7.48 -3.76 1.32
CA SER A 80 -7.17 -3.60 2.74
C SER A 80 -8.47 -3.56 3.52
N LYS A 81 -8.47 -4.23 4.67
CA LYS A 81 -9.53 -4.10 5.67
C LYS A 81 -8.93 -3.57 6.95
N ILE A 82 -9.26 -2.32 7.28
CA ILE A 82 -8.84 -1.68 8.52
C ILE A 82 -10.01 -1.75 9.48
N THR A 83 -9.79 -2.29 10.68
CA THR A 83 -10.79 -2.27 11.74
C THR A 83 -10.22 -1.52 12.94
N SER A 84 -10.85 -0.40 13.28
CA SER A 84 -10.46 0.47 14.37
C SER A 84 -11.52 0.43 15.46
N THR A 85 -11.10 0.12 16.69
CA THR A 85 -11.99 0.20 17.86
C THR A 85 -11.57 1.37 18.72
N ASN A 86 -12.46 2.35 18.91
CA ASN A 86 -12.22 3.50 19.78
C ASN A 86 -13.37 3.60 20.78
N SER A 87 -13.04 3.55 22.06
CA SER A 87 -14.00 3.63 23.18
C SER A 87 -15.24 2.75 23.01
N GLY A 88 -15.04 1.49 22.60
CA GLY A 88 -16.13 0.51 22.42
C GLY A 88 -16.91 0.60 21.11
N THR A 89 -16.62 1.57 20.24
CA THR A 89 -17.16 1.64 18.88
C THR A 89 -16.15 1.06 17.90
N THR A 90 -16.55 0.04 17.14
CA THR A 90 -15.75 -0.55 16.07
C THR A 90 -16.18 -0.01 14.72
N ILE A 91 -15.23 0.54 13.97
CA ILE A 91 -15.41 0.97 12.58
C ILE A 91 -14.52 0.08 11.72
N SER A 92 -15.10 -0.51 10.68
CA SER A 92 -14.36 -1.22 9.64
C SER A 92 -14.42 -0.43 8.35
N GLN A 93 -13.25 -0.20 7.74
CA GLN A 93 -13.09 0.36 6.41
C GLN A 93 -12.48 -0.71 5.51
N GLU A 94 -13.04 -0.88 4.32
CA GLU A 94 -12.50 -1.73 3.28
C GLU A 94 -12.18 -0.88 2.06
N ASP A 95 -10.94 -0.91 1.62
CA ASP A 95 -10.48 -0.19 0.43
C ASP A 95 -10.00 -1.20 -0.60
N LYS A 96 -10.34 -0.92 -1.87
CA LYS A 96 -9.93 -1.74 -3.00
C LYS A 96 -9.13 -0.87 -3.96
N TYR A 97 -7.94 -1.35 -4.29
CA TYR A 97 -7.06 -0.64 -5.20
C TYR A 97 -6.85 -1.49 -6.46
N VAL A 98 -6.65 -0.83 -7.59
CA VAL A 98 -6.37 -1.48 -8.88
C VAL A 98 -5.11 -0.87 -9.45
N TRP A 99 -4.16 -1.73 -9.81
CA TRP A 99 -2.96 -1.35 -10.51
C TRP A 99 -2.91 -2.03 -11.89
N GLU A 100 -2.53 -1.25 -12.89
CA GLU A 100 -2.35 -1.72 -14.27
C GLU A 100 -1.00 -1.23 -14.82
N ALA A 101 -0.20 -2.15 -15.34
CA ALA A 101 1.02 -1.80 -16.06
C ALA A 101 0.68 -1.29 -17.46
N LYS A 102 1.28 -0.15 -17.84
CA LYS A 102 1.30 0.32 -19.23
C LYS A 102 2.16 -0.62 -20.09
#